data_AF-A0A8S3EVZ0-F1
#
_entry.id   AF-A0A8S3EVZ0-F1
#
_cell.length_a   1.000
_cell.length_b   1.000
_cell.length_c   1.000
_cell.angle_alpha   90.00
_cell.angle_beta   90.00
_cell.angle_gamma   90.00
#
_symmetry.space_group_name_H-M   'P 1'
#
loop_
_entity.id
_entity.type
_entity.pdbx_description
1 polymer ?
#
loop_
_entity_poly.entity_id
_entity_poly.type
_entity_poly.pdbx_seq_one_letter_code
_entity_poly.pdbx_strand_id
1 'polypeptide(L)' 'WKCNKHLLPGLSTLARKYLATPATSVPSESAFSKSAYYGRKERTNLNGDSFCQSVFLKDKLVSEQ' A
#
# COMPACT_ATOMS: atom_id res chain seq x y z
N TRP A 1 -14.58 12.22 7.85
CA TRP A 1 -15.88 11.80 7.27
C TRP A 1 -16.62 10.68 8.01
N LYS A 2 -16.01 9.97 8.97
CA LYS A 2 -16.67 8.88 9.72
C LYS A 2 -17.82 9.39 10.62
N CYS A 3 -17.65 10.54 11.27
CA CYS A 3 -18.67 11.14 12.16
C CYS A 3 -19.87 11.72 11.38
N ASN A 4 -19.65 12.23 10.16
CA ASN A 4 -20.71 12.80 9.31
C ASN A 4 -21.43 11.77 8.44
N LYS A 5 -21.17 10.46 8.65
CA LYS A 5 -21.77 9.38 7.86
C LYS A 5 -23.30 9.29 8.03
N HIS A 6 -23.80 9.58 9.23
CA HIS A 6 -25.22 9.54 9.54
C HIS A 6 -25.98 10.69 8.87
N LEU A 7 -25.36 11.87 8.74
CA LEU A 7 -25.96 13.06 8.14
C LEU A 7 -25.85 13.06 6.62
N LEU A 8 -24.72 12.59 6.07
CA LEU A 8 -24.42 12.65 4.64
C LEU A 8 -23.80 11.32 4.16
N PRO A 9 -24.61 10.24 4.04
CA PRO A 9 -24.11 8.90 3.75
C PRO A 9 -23.44 8.77 2.37
N GLY A 10 -23.98 9.42 1.35
CA GLY A 10 -23.40 9.43 -0.01
C GLY A 10 -22.08 10.21 -0.05
N LEU A 11 -22.08 11.44 0.45
CA LEU A 11 -20.90 12.32 0.44
C LEU A 11 -19.77 11.76 1.31
N SER A 12 -20.08 11.22 2.49
CA SER A 12 -19.08 10.60 3.37
C SER A 12 -18.42 9.36 2.74
N THR A 13 -19.15 8.65 1.88
CA THR A 13 -18.61 7.51 1.12
C THR A 13 -17.70 7.97 0.00
N LEU A 14 -18.13 8.98 -0.76
CA LEU A 14 -17.34 9.59 -1.83
C LEU A 14 -16.04 10.18 -1.25
N ALA A 15 -16.16 11.06 -0.26
CA ALA A 15 -15.03 11.76 0.33
C ALA A 15 -14.02 10.82 0.99
N ARG A 16 -14.47 9.71 1.58
CA ARG A 16 -13.55 8.66 2.08
C ARG A 16 -12.76 7.98 0.96
N LYS A 17 -13.37 7.71 -0.19
CA LYS A 17 -12.67 7.11 -1.34
C LYS A 17 -11.62 8.07 -1.92
N TYR A 18 -12.01 9.33 -2.11
CA TYR A 18 -11.08 10.34 -2.64
C TYR A 18 -9.95 10.66 -1.67
N LEU A 19 -10.22 10.82 -0.38
CA LEU A 19 -9.18 11.13 0.61
C LEU A 19 -8.28 9.93 0.98
N ALA A 20 -8.74 8.70 0.75
CA ALA A 20 -7.90 7.50 0.89
C ALA A 20 -6.95 7.31 -0.30
N THR A 21 -7.18 8.01 -1.40
CA THR A 21 -6.27 7.97 -2.54
C THR A 21 -5.09 8.88 -2.22
N PRO A 22 -3.85 8.36 -2.19
CA PRO A 22 -2.70 9.20 -1.96
C PRO A 22 -2.58 10.24 -3.09
N ALA A 23 -2.24 11.47 -2.73
CA ALA A 23 -2.13 12.57 -3.69
C ALA A 23 -0.95 12.39 -4.68
N THR A 24 -0.06 11.44 -4.41
CA THR A 24 1.16 11.18 -5.17
C THR A 24 1.43 9.68 -5.28
N SER A 25 2.23 9.29 -6.27
CA SER A 25 2.70 7.89 -6.45
C SER A 25 3.76 7.46 -5.43
N VAL A 26 4.19 8.36 -4.54
CA VAL A 26 5.25 8.16 -3.54
C VAL A 26 5.05 6.94 -2.63
N PRO A 27 3.82 6.56 -2.21
CA PRO A 27 3.62 5.34 -1.43
C PRO A 27 4.04 4.08 -2.21
N SER A 28 3.76 4.07 -3.51
CA SER A 28 4.16 3.01 -4.43
C SER A 28 5.67 3.05 -4.67
N GLU A 29 6.28 4.23 -4.80
CA GLU A 29 7.73 4.39 -4.98
C GLU A 29 8.53 3.92 -3.77
N SER A 30 7.98 4.05 -2.55
CA SER A 30 8.56 3.46 -1.34
C SER A 30 8.55 1.93 -1.39
N ALA A 31 7.44 1.33 -1.82
CA ALA A 31 7.35 -0.11 -2.04
C ALA A 31 8.29 -0.59 -3.15
N PHE A 32 8.39 0.14 -4.27
CA PHE A 32 9.31 -0.16 -5.37
C PHE A 32 10.77 -0.05 -4.95
N SER A 33 11.15 1.00 -4.21
CA SER A 33 12.51 1.19 -3.71
C SER A 33 12.93 0.07 -2.76
N LYS A 34 12.03 -0.34 -1.85
CA LYS A 34 12.23 -1.50 -0.98
C LYS A 34 12.35 -2.80 -1.79
N SER A 35 11.48 -3.00 -2.79
CA SER A 35 11.54 -4.18 -3.66
C SER A 35 12.86 -4.26 -4.44
N ALA A 36 13.35 -3.14 -4.97
CA ALA A 36 14.62 -3.05 -5.68
C ALA A 36 15.82 -3.33 -4.75
N TYR A 37 15.73 -2.90 -3.49
CA TYR A 37 16.73 -3.26 -2.49
C TYR A 37 16.75 -4.78 -2.21
N TYR A 38 15.58 -5.43 -2.10
CA TYR A 38 15.51 -6.89 -1.93
C TYR A 38 16.00 -7.65 -3.17
N GLY A 39 15.62 -7.21 -4.37
CA GLY A 39 16.10 -7.79 -5.63
C GLY A 39 17.61 -7.63 -5.84
N ARG A 40 18.25 -6.61 -5.23
CA ARG A 40 19.71 -6.40 -5.30
C ARG A 40 20.49 -7.15 -4.22
N LYS A 41 19.92 -7.37 -3.03
CA LYS A 41 20.71 -7.78 -1.86
C LYS A 41 21.18 -9.24 -1.93
N GLU A 42 20.48 -10.11 -2.64
CA GLU A 42 20.92 -11.47 -2.90
C GLU A 42 20.40 -11.93 -4.26
N ARG A 43 21.22 -12.67 -5.02
CA ARG A 43 20.84 -13.49 -6.18
C ARG A 43 19.84 -14.57 -5.76
N THR A 44 18.66 -14.15 -5.35
CA THR A 44 17.59 -15.04 -4.94
C THR A 44 16.90 -15.50 -6.22
N ASN A 45 16.97 -16.80 -6.49
CA ASN A 45 16.22 -17.46 -7.55
C ASN A 45 14.73 -17.53 -7.17
N LEU A 46 14.17 -16.39 -6.75
CA LEU A 46 12.77 -16.26 -6.38
C LEU A 46 11.98 -16.12 -7.67
N ASN A 47 11.06 -17.06 -7.89
CA ASN A 47 10.05 -16.93 -8.91
C ASN A 47 9.27 -15.61 -8.69
N GLY A 48 8.85 -14.95 -9.77
CA GLY A 48 8.21 -13.62 -9.71
C GLY A 48 7.04 -13.55 -8.73
N ASP A 49 6.27 -14.63 -8.61
CA ASP A 49 5.17 -14.75 -7.65
C ASP A 49 5.62 -14.73 -6.19
N SER A 50 6.68 -15.48 -5.85
CA SER A 50 7.23 -15.53 -4.49
C SER A 50 7.81 -14.18 -4.06
N PHE A 51 8.40 -13.45 -5.01
CA PHE A 51 8.89 -12.09 -4.78
C PHE A 51 7.74 -11.12 -4.44
N CYS A 52 6.68 -11.09 -5.25
CA CYS A 52 5.50 -10.26 -5.00
C CYS A 52 4.86 -10.54 -3.63
N GLN A 53 4.74 -11.81 -3.25
CA GLN A 53 4.19 -12.20 -1.94
C GLN A 53 5.07 -11.73 -0.77
N SER A 54 6.40 -11.82 -0.90
CA SER A 54 7.33 -11.33 0.13
C SER A 54 7.26 -9.81 0.34
N VAL A 55 7.12 -9.05 -0.76
CA VAL A 55 6.97 -7.58 -0.70
C VAL A 55 5.64 -7.22 -0.06
N PHE A 56 4.55 -7.89 -0.45
CA PHE A 56 3.22 -7.67 0.11
C PHE A 56 3.16 -7.98 1.62
N LEU A 57 3.67 -9.14 2.03
CA LEU A 57 3.66 -9.56 3.44
C LEU A 57 4.40 -8.54 4.32
N LYS A 58 5.54 -8.03 3.83
CA LYS A 58 6.36 -7.08 4.58
C LYS A 58 5.76 -5.68 4.64
N ASP A 59 5.10 -5.23 3.57
CA ASP A 59 4.38 -3.96 3.56
C ASP A 59 3.22 -3.97 4.58
N LYS A 60 2.47 -5.08 4.64
CA LYS A 60 1.34 -5.24 5.56
C LYS A 60 1.76 -5.41 7.02
N LEU A 61 2.78 -6.21 7.31
CA LEU A 61 3.27 -6.41 8.68
C LEU A 61 3.85 -5.12 9.29
N VAL A 62 4.45 -4.24 8.48
CA VAL A 62 4.95 -2.94 8.95
C VAL A 62 3.82 -1.94 9.20
N SER A 63 2.67 -2.09 8.55
CA SER A 63 1.51 -1.20 8.74
C SER A 63 0.66 -1.52 9.98
N GLU A 64 0.89 -2.67 10.63
CA GLU A 64 0.16 -3.12 11.83
C GLU A 64 0.96 -2.98 13.16
N GLN A 65 2.22 -2.54 13.11
CA GLN A 65 3.01 -2.15 14.29
C GLN A 65 2.95 -0.64 14.53
#